data_AF-A0A943IJ36-F1
#
_entry.id   AF-A0A943IJ36-F1
#
_cell.length_a   1.000
_cell.length_b   1.000
_cell.length_c   1.000
_cell.angle_alpha   90.00
_cell.angle_beta   90.00
_cell.angle_gamma   90.00
#
_symmetry.space_group_name_H-M   'P 1'
#
loop_
_entity.id
_entity.type
_entity.pdbx_description
1 polymer ?
#
loop_
_entity_poly.entity_id
_entity_poly.type
_entity_poly.pdbx_seq_one_letter_code
_entity_poly.pdbx_strand_id
1 'polypeptide(L)'
;MKSIIKYTVKEYGTVKVNLAQVMDNRGVTRNRLRELTGVKYDVIDRYYKGTDISMVDLNFLAKVCYVLECSIAELLEYKAP
;
A
#
# COMPACT_ATOMS: atom_id res chain seq x y z
N MET A 1 34.77 7.19 8.73
CA MET A 1 34.19 8.48 9.14
C MET A 1 32.79 8.59 8.54
N LYS A 2 31.75 8.27 9.31
CA LYS A 2 30.35 8.38 8.85
C LYS A 2 29.92 9.83 9.06
N SER A 3 29.87 10.63 7.99
CA SER A 3 29.32 11.98 8.07
C SER A 3 27.87 11.92 8.53
N ILE A 4 27.54 12.73 9.53
CA ILE A 4 26.18 12.97 9.99
C ILE A 4 25.48 13.73 8.86
N ILE A 5 24.63 13.03 8.12
CA ILE A 5 23.81 13.62 7.05
C ILE A 5 22.84 14.60 7.71
N LYS A 6 22.91 15.89 7.34
CA LYS A 6 21.92 16.90 7.73
C LYS A 6 20.64 16.63 6.92
N TYR A 7 19.74 15.82 7.46
CA TYR A 7 18.44 15.59 6.85
C TYR A 7 17.55 16.83 7.03
N THR A 8 17.49 17.67 6.01
CA THR A 8 16.37 18.60 5.84
C THR A 8 15.11 17.75 5.65
N VAL A 9 13.99 18.13 6.30
CA VAL A 9 12.76 17.32 6.56
C VAL A 9 12.05 16.74 5.30
N LYS A 10 12.64 16.82 4.11
CA LYS A 10 12.07 16.32 2.83
C LYS A 10 12.95 15.34 2.03
N GLU A 11 14.15 15.00 2.48
CA GLU A 11 15.11 14.20 1.66
C GLU A 11 15.19 12.71 2.03
N TYR A 12 14.08 12.08 2.43
CA TYR A 12 14.05 10.66 2.80
C TYR A 12 13.20 9.78 1.88
N GLY A 13 12.65 10.33 0.80
CA GLY A 13 11.83 9.58 -0.18
C GLY A 13 10.39 9.37 0.28
N THR A 14 9.73 8.36 -0.26
CA THR A 14 8.31 8.06 0.02
C THR A 14 7.99 6.58 -0.13
N VAL A 15 6.98 6.09 0.58
CA VAL A 15 6.42 4.75 0.37
C VAL A 15 5.16 4.89 -0.48
N LYS A 16 5.10 4.13 -1.58
CA LYS A 16 3.97 4.05 -2.50
C LYS A 16 3.17 2.77 -2.25
N VAL A 17 1.88 2.84 -2.52
CA VAL A 17 0.95 1.71 -2.46
C VAL A 17 0.61 1.27 -3.89
N ASN A 18 0.77 -0.01 -4.17
CA ASN A 18 0.62 -0.60 -5.51
C ASN A 18 -0.63 -1.51 -5.62
N LEU A 19 -1.65 -1.28 -4.78
CA LEU A 19 -2.84 -2.14 -4.69
C LEU A 19 -3.56 -2.29 -6.04
N ALA A 20 -3.68 -1.23 -6.83
CA ALA A 20 -4.32 -1.32 -8.16
C ALA A 20 -3.65 -2.36 -9.05
N GLN A 21 -2.32 -2.30 -9.19
CA GLN A 21 -1.58 -3.24 -10.02
C GLN A 21 -1.71 -4.69 -9.53
N VAL A 22 -1.65 -4.90 -8.21
CA VAL A 22 -1.79 -6.23 -7.59
C VAL A 22 -3.18 -6.80 -7.86
N MET A 23 -4.22 -5.98 -7.79
CA MET A 23 -5.61 -6.36 -8.07
C MET A 23 -5.84 -6.65 -9.56
N ASP A 24 -5.33 -5.81 -10.45
CA ASP A 24 -5.46 -5.96 -11.90
C ASP A 24 -4.80 -7.27 -12.37
N ASN A 25 -3.60 -7.58 -11.85
CA ASN A 25 -2.89 -8.83 -12.14
C ASN A 25 -3.67 -10.08 -11.71
N ARG A 26 -4.59 -9.95 -10.75
CA ARG A 26 -5.40 -11.03 -10.18
C ARG A 26 -6.84 -11.01 -10.66
N GLY A 27 -7.22 -10.06 -11.50
CA GLY A 27 -8.60 -9.89 -11.96
C GLY A 27 -9.60 -9.62 -10.84
N VAL A 28 -9.16 -9.04 -9.73
CA VAL A 28 -10.02 -8.76 -8.56
C VAL A 28 -10.53 -7.32 -8.62
N THR A 29 -11.84 -7.13 -8.50
CA THR A 29 -12.43 -5.79 -8.42
C THR A 29 -12.40 -5.23 -7.00
N ARG A 30 -12.50 -3.90 -6.83
CA ARG A 30 -12.58 -3.25 -5.51
C ARG A 30 -13.77 -3.75 -4.69
N ASN A 31 -14.92 -3.97 -5.33
CA ASN A 31 -16.09 -4.55 -4.69
C ASN A 31 -15.85 -5.99 -4.24
N ARG A 32 -15.16 -6.79 -5.06
CA ARG A 32 -14.84 -8.16 -4.68
C ARG A 32 -13.87 -8.20 -3.50
N LEU A 33 -12.86 -7.34 -3.49
CA LEU A 33 -11.93 -7.22 -2.36
C LEU A 33 -12.65 -6.81 -1.06
N ARG A 34 -13.65 -5.92 -1.15
CA ARG A 34 -14.50 -5.53 -0.02
C ARG A 34 -15.23 -6.73 0.57
N GLU A 35 -15.88 -7.54 -0.28
CA GLU A 35 -16.58 -8.75 0.15
C GLU A 35 -15.65 -9.75 0.84
N LEU A 36 -14.46 -9.97 0.27
CA LEU A 36 -13.50 -10.95 0.76
C LEU A 36 -12.81 -10.51 2.07
N THR A 37 -12.59 -9.21 2.27
CA THR A 37 -11.85 -8.69 3.44
C THR A 37 -12.76 -8.15 4.55
N GLY A 38 -14.02 -7.86 4.23
CA GLY A 38 -14.95 -7.14 5.10
C GLY A 38 -14.54 -5.69 5.39
N VAL A 39 -13.57 -5.14 4.67
CA VAL A 39 -13.05 -3.79 4.86
C VAL A 39 -13.95 -2.79 4.14
N LYS A 40 -14.18 -1.61 4.72
CA LYS A 40 -14.99 -0.55 4.10
C LYS A 40 -14.47 -0.19 2.70
N TYR A 41 -15.40 0.01 1.75
CA TYR A 41 -15.06 0.34 0.36
C TYR A 41 -14.15 1.56 0.25
N ASP A 42 -14.41 2.63 1.02
CA ASP A 42 -13.63 3.86 0.96
C ASP A 42 -12.17 3.67 1.37
N VAL A 43 -11.90 2.71 2.26
CA VAL A 43 -10.53 2.33 2.62
C VAL A 43 -9.88 1.65 1.43
N ILE A 44 -10.54 0.65 0.84
CA ILE A 44 -10.03 -0.04 -0.36
C ILE A 44 -9.80 0.95 -1.51
N ASP A 45 -10.74 1.85 -1.78
CA ASP A 45 -10.65 2.83 -2.86
C ASP A 45 -9.49 3.81 -2.64
N ARG A 46 -9.24 4.23 -1.40
CA ARG A 46 -8.08 5.06 -1.05
C ARG A 46 -6.75 4.35 -1.34
N TYR A 47 -6.62 3.10 -0.91
CA TYR A 47 -5.41 2.31 -1.17
C TYR A 47 -5.25 1.94 -2.65
N TYR A 48 -6.36 1.70 -3.35
CA TYR A 48 -6.36 1.46 -4.79
C TYR A 48 -5.83 2.68 -5.55
N LYS A 49 -6.30 3.89 -5.20
CA LYS A 49 -5.84 5.13 -5.83
C LYS A 49 -4.44 5.55 -5.39
N GLY A 50 -3.96 5.06 -4.24
CA GLY A 50 -2.67 5.45 -3.67
C GLY A 50 -2.63 6.92 -3.21
N THR A 51 -3.78 7.54 -2.95
CA THR A 51 -3.92 8.97 -2.60
C THR A 51 -4.18 9.15 -1.11
N ASP A 52 -3.55 10.15 -0.49
CA ASP A 52 -3.79 10.58 0.90
C ASP A 52 -3.59 9.46 1.96
N ILE A 53 -2.56 8.64 1.78
CA ILE A 53 -2.17 7.58 2.73
C ILE A 53 -0.97 8.07 3.54
N SER A 54 -1.24 8.52 4.77
CA SER A 54 -0.21 8.92 5.73
C SER A 54 0.09 7.84 6.78
N MET A 55 -0.90 6.99 7.07
CA MET A 55 -0.79 5.90 8.04
C MET A 55 -1.42 4.64 7.44
N VAL A 56 -0.69 3.53 7.53
CA VAL A 56 -1.16 2.23 7.05
C VAL A 56 -1.76 1.40 8.18
N ASP A 57 -2.88 0.76 7.90
CA ASP A 57 -3.47 -0.25 8.78
C ASP A 57 -2.86 -1.61 8.41
N LEU A 58 -2.04 -2.16 9.31
CA LEU A 58 -1.37 -3.45 9.10
C LEU A 58 -2.35 -4.62 9.02
N ASN A 59 -3.50 -4.55 9.69
CA ASN A 59 -4.52 -5.59 9.61
C ASN A 59 -5.24 -5.55 8.25
N PHE A 60 -5.47 -4.34 7.72
CA PHE A 60 -5.93 -4.19 6.34
C PHE A 60 -4.95 -4.83 5.35
N LEU A 61 -3.66 -4.50 5.45
CA LEU A 61 -2.63 -5.06 4.56
C LEU A 61 -2.52 -6.58 4.69
N ALA A 62 -2.58 -7.13 5.92
CA ALA A 62 -2.57 -8.58 6.14
C ALA A 62 -3.76 -9.28 5.47
N LYS A 63 -4.98 -8.71 5.57
CA LYS A 63 -6.16 -9.25 4.88
C LYS A 63 -6.00 -9.21 3.36
N VAL A 64 -5.45 -8.12 2.82
CA VAL A 64 -5.19 -7.98 1.39
C VAL A 64 -4.16 -9.01 0.93
N CYS A 65 -3.05 -9.16 1.64
CA CYS A 65 -2.02 -10.17 1.35
C CYS A 65 -2.61 -11.58 1.32
N TYR A 66 -3.45 -11.91 2.31
CA TYR A 66 -4.10 -13.22 2.39
C TYR A 66 -5.08 -13.44 1.23
N VAL A 67 -6.00 -12.50 0.99
CA VAL A 67 -7.07 -12.63 -0.01
C VAL A 67 -6.53 -12.61 -1.44
N LEU A 68 -5.51 -11.80 -1.69
CA LEU A 68 -4.89 -11.69 -2.99
C LEU A 68 -3.75 -12.70 -3.16
N GLU A 69 -3.34 -13.47 -2.14
CA GLU A 69 -2.14 -14.31 -2.22
C GLU A 69 -0.92 -13.50 -2.73
N CYS A 70 -0.66 -12.38 -2.05
CA CYS A 70 0.46 -11.49 -2.36
C CYS A 70 1.35 -11.23 -1.15
N SER A 71 2.59 -10.88 -1.40
CA SER A 71 3.52 -10.43 -0.38
C SER A 71 3.33 -8.94 -0.08
N ILE A 72 3.75 -8.50 1.10
CA ILE A 72 3.74 -7.08 1.47
C ILE A 72 4.60 -6.22 0.53
N ALA A 73 5.67 -6.80 -0.04
CA ALA A 73 6.57 -6.13 -0.98
C ALA A 73 5.93 -5.87 -2.34
N GLU A 74 4.88 -6.62 -2.72
CA GLU A 74 4.07 -6.29 -3.90
C GLU A 74 3.13 -5.11 -3.65
N LEU A 75 2.69 -4.92 -2.39
CA LEU A 75 1.76 -3.85 -2.03
C LEU A 75 2.45 -2.52 -1.73
N LEU A 76 3.63 -2.55 -1.12
CA LEU A 76 4.36 -1.37 -0.67
C LEU A 76 5.72 -1.28 -1.34
N GLU A 77 6.01 -0.12 -1.91
CA GLU A 77 7.29 0.15 -2.55
C GLU A 77 7.91 1.42 -1.98
N TYR A 78 9.15 1.32 -1.48
CA TYR A 78 9.92 2.50 -1.14
C TYR A 78 10.53 3.12 -2.40
N LYS A 79 10.32 4.43 -2.58
CA LYS A 79 10.97 5.26 -3.57
C LYS A 79 11.96 6.18 -2.87
N ALA A 80 13.24 6.02 -3.19
CA ALA A 80 14.30 6.93 -2.76
C ALA A 80 14.02 8.37 -3.25
N PRO A 81 14.63 9.39 -2.62
CA PRO A 81 14.55 10.79 -3.06
C PRO A 81 14.88 10.98 -4.54
#